data_AF-A0A2W5YUT4-F1
#
_entry.id   AF-A0A2W5YUT4-F1
#
_cell.length_a   1.000
_cell.length_b   1.000
_cell.length_c   1.000
_cell.angle_alpha   90.00
_cell.angle_beta   90.00
_cell.angle_gamma   90.00
#
_symmetry.space_group_name_H-M   'P 1'
#
loop_
_entity.id
_entity.type
_entity.pdbx_description
1 polymer ?
#
loop_
_entity_poly.entity_id
_entity_poly.type
_entity_poly.pdbx_seq_one_letter_code
_entity_poly.pdbx_strand_id
1 'polypeptide(L)'
;MTLFVDEEKEHARLLERMVTRFGGEPLRRHWTHQLFRLARRAFGLKFELQVLVIAELVGTAYYQLLKLRTTDPVLDAVCDLLLRDEVRHVQFHAEWLGTMQARWLPAECDAWSLQFQLLFTAAAKVAWFDHAIALKLSGANKREFFGSARAECIHFLKQLGECSEARAPLWKATSA
;
A
#
# COMPACT_ATOMS: atom_id res chain seq x y z
N MET A 1 -2.75 13.84 10.45
CA MET A 1 -1.82 12.79 10.95
C MET A 1 -2.40 12.01 12.11
N THR A 2 -3.00 12.62 13.14
CA THR A 2 -3.56 11.87 14.29
C THR A 2 -4.63 10.86 13.88
N LEU A 3 -5.56 11.26 12.99
CA LEU A 3 -6.62 10.36 12.50
C LEU A 3 -6.05 9.10 11.79
N PHE A 4 -5.13 9.30 10.84
CA PHE A 4 -4.42 8.18 10.17
C PHE A 4 -3.74 7.25 11.18
N VAL A 5 -3.01 7.79 12.16
CA VAL A 5 -2.33 6.97 13.17
C VAL A 5 -3.32 6.18 14.03
N ASP A 6 -4.49 6.73 14.33
CA ASP A 6 -5.51 6.04 15.10
C ASP A 6 -6.25 4.97 14.27
N GLU A 7 -6.46 5.20 12.97
CA GLU A 7 -6.95 4.20 12.01
C GLU A 7 -5.96 3.01 11.91
N GLU A 8 -4.66 3.27 11.74
CA GLU A 8 -3.62 2.23 11.68
C GLU A 8 -3.53 1.39 12.97
N LYS A 9 -3.73 2.02 14.15
CA LYS A 9 -3.81 1.28 15.42
C LYS A 9 -5.03 0.38 15.46
N GLU A 10 -6.16 0.85 14.95
CA GLU A 10 -7.37 0.05 14.89
C GLU A 10 -7.22 -1.12 13.92
N HIS A 11 -6.57 -0.92 12.77
CA HIS A 11 -6.22 -1.99 11.83
C HIS A 11 -5.38 -3.06 12.49
N ALA A 12 -4.30 -2.67 13.18
CA ALA A 12 -3.44 -3.59 13.92
C ALA A 12 -4.24 -4.39 14.97
N ARG A 13 -5.12 -3.72 15.72
CA ARG A 13 -5.99 -4.35 16.73
C ARG A 13 -6.97 -5.35 16.11
N LEU A 14 -7.57 -5.02 14.98
CA LEU A 14 -8.50 -5.90 14.26
C LEU A 14 -7.80 -7.14 13.72
N LEU A 15 -6.62 -6.96 13.11
CA LEU A 15 -5.81 -8.06 12.60
C LEU A 15 -5.35 -8.99 13.72
N GLU A 16 -4.90 -8.44 14.85
CA GLU A 16 -4.55 -9.24 16.04
C GLU A 16 -5.74 -10.10 16.49
N ARG A 17 -6.93 -9.50 16.60
CA ARG A 17 -8.16 -10.24 16.96
C ARG A 17 -8.52 -11.32 15.95
N MET A 18 -8.29 -11.09 14.66
CA MET A 18 -8.51 -12.11 13.63
C MET A 18 -7.53 -13.25 13.76
N VAL A 19 -6.24 -12.96 13.97
CA VAL A 19 -5.21 -13.98 14.21
C VAL A 19 -5.57 -14.83 15.42
N THR A 20 -5.94 -14.21 16.55
CA THR A 20 -6.39 -14.94 17.75
C THR A 20 -7.66 -15.76 17.49
N ARG A 21 -8.63 -15.22 16.74
CA ARG A 21 -9.88 -15.92 16.39
C ARG A 21 -9.63 -17.24 15.65
N PHE A 22 -8.65 -17.25 14.75
CA PHE A 22 -8.28 -18.45 13.98
C PHE A 22 -7.23 -19.32 14.68
N GLY A 23 -6.93 -19.06 15.96
CA GLY A 23 -5.97 -19.84 16.76
C GLY A 23 -4.51 -19.63 16.36
N GLY A 24 -4.21 -18.55 15.64
CA GLY A 24 -2.85 -18.15 15.32
C GLY A 24 -2.21 -17.34 16.43
N GLU A 25 -0.87 -17.26 16.41
CA GLU A 25 -0.10 -16.37 17.26
C GLU A 25 0.29 -15.11 16.48
N PRO A 26 0.03 -13.90 16.99
CA PRO A 26 0.45 -12.68 16.32
C PRO A 26 1.98 -12.63 16.22
N LEU A 27 2.49 -12.16 15.08
CA LEU A 27 3.94 -12.00 14.91
C LEU A 27 4.46 -10.93 15.89
N ARG A 28 5.05 -11.38 17.00
CA ARG A 28 5.59 -10.51 18.06
C ARG A 28 6.79 -9.65 17.65
N ARG A 29 7.36 -9.84 16.46
CA ARG A 29 8.56 -9.11 16.02
C ARG A 29 8.63 -8.95 14.50
N HIS A 30 8.19 -7.79 14.03
CA HIS A 30 8.27 -7.42 12.63
C HIS A 30 9.67 -6.93 12.28
N TRP A 31 10.40 -7.72 11.50
CA TRP A 31 11.62 -7.30 10.82
C TRP A 31 11.34 -6.10 9.87
N THR A 32 10.11 -6.00 9.36
CA THR A 32 9.60 -4.82 8.65
C THR A 32 9.73 -3.55 9.50
N HIS A 33 9.52 -3.62 10.81
CA HIS A 33 9.71 -2.48 11.71
C HIS A 33 11.18 -2.01 11.75
N GLN A 34 12.16 -2.92 11.63
CA GLN A 34 13.56 -2.53 11.46
C GLN A 34 13.84 -1.95 10.08
N LEU A 35 13.23 -2.50 9.02
CA LEU A 35 13.30 -1.97 7.66
C LEU A 35 12.74 -0.55 7.58
N PHE A 36 11.55 -0.29 8.14
CA PHE A 36 10.94 1.04 8.23
C PHE A 36 11.83 2.04 8.97
N ARG A 37 12.43 1.63 10.10
CA ARG A 37 13.37 2.47 10.86
C ARG A 37 14.64 2.79 10.08
N LEU A 38 15.19 1.81 9.35
CA LEU A 38 16.39 1.97 8.53
C LEU A 38 16.11 2.86 7.30
N ALA A 39 14.99 2.62 6.63
CA ALA A 39 14.47 3.41 5.51
C ALA A 39 14.31 4.89 5.89
N ARG A 40 13.65 5.16 7.02
CA ARG A 40 13.42 6.51 7.53
C ARG A 40 14.73 7.26 7.86
N ARG A 41 15.72 6.56 8.43
CA ARG A 41 17.04 7.15 8.72
C ARG A 41 17.86 7.47 7.49
N ALA A 42 17.73 6.67 6.42
CA ALA A 42 18.58 6.80 5.24
C ALA A 42 18.03 7.77 4.18
N PHE A 43 16.71 7.86 4.00
CA PHE A 43 16.11 8.54 2.83
C PHE A 43 15.08 9.64 3.17
N GLY A 44 14.78 9.85 4.46
CA GLY A 44 13.90 10.94 4.93
C GLY A 44 12.40 10.71 4.69
N LEU A 45 11.61 11.76 4.97
CA LEU A 45 10.13 11.70 5.03
C LEU A 45 9.46 11.30 3.70
N LYS A 46 10.04 11.72 2.57
CA LYS A 46 9.49 11.42 1.22
C LYS A 46 9.50 9.92 0.95
N PHE A 47 10.60 9.27 1.30
CA PHE A 47 10.74 7.83 1.17
C PHE A 47 9.87 7.08 2.17
N GLU A 48 9.73 7.60 3.39
CA GLU A 48 8.81 7.03 4.38
C GLU A 48 7.37 6.96 3.84
N LEU A 49 6.86 8.05 3.26
CA LEU A 49 5.53 8.05 2.63
C LEU A 49 5.44 7.11 1.43
N GLN A 50 6.50 7.00 0.63
CA GLN A 50 6.57 6.03 -0.46
C GLN A 50 6.45 4.59 0.05
N VAL A 51 7.13 4.25 1.15
CA VAL A 51 7.06 2.90 1.73
C VAL A 51 5.68 2.65 2.34
N LEU A 52 5.05 3.66 2.98
CA LEU A 52 3.70 3.55 3.52
C LEU A 52 2.68 3.23 2.43
N VAL A 53 2.64 4.02 1.34
CA VAL A 53 1.69 3.74 0.25
C VAL A 53 1.96 2.39 -0.43
N ILE A 54 3.22 1.94 -0.52
CA ILE A 54 3.52 0.58 -1.01
C ILE A 54 2.90 -0.47 -0.08
N ALA A 55 2.98 -0.28 1.23
CA ALA A 55 2.38 -1.20 2.20
C ALA A 55 0.85 -1.24 2.06
N GLU A 56 0.21 -0.08 1.92
CA GLU A 56 -1.25 0.06 1.71
C GLU A 56 -1.72 -0.63 0.42
N LEU A 57 -1.02 -0.44 -0.71
CA LEU A 57 -1.37 -1.10 -1.98
C LEU A 57 -1.21 -2.63 -1.92
N VAL A 58 -0.16 -3.11 -1.25
CA VAL A 58 0.06 -4.54 -1.06
C VAL A 58 -0.96 -5.14 -0.09
N GLY A 59 -1.28 -4.42 0.99
CA GLY A 59 -2.31 -4.78 1.97
C GLY A 59 -3.70 -4.84 1.33
N THR A 60 -4.05 -3.83 0.53
CA THR A 60 -5.29 -3.78 -0.25
C THR A 60 -5.45 -5.01 -1.13
N ALA A 61 -4.42 -5.36 -1.92
CA ALA A 61 -4.45 -6.55 -2.76
C ALA A 61 -4.62 -7.85 -1.94
N TYR A 62 -3.98 -7.92 -0.77
CA TYR A 62 -4.12 -9.03 0.16
C TYR A 62 -5.55 -9.15 0.71
N TYR A 63 -6.12 -8.04 1.22
CA TYR A 63 -7.46 -8.03 1.81
C TYR A 63 -8.56 -8.25 0.79
N GLN A 64 -8.42 -7.75 -0.45
CA GLN A 64 -9.35 -8.04 -1.55
C GLN A 64 -9.44 -9.56 -1.79
N LEU A 65 -8.29 -10.23 -1.87
CA LEU A 65 -8.26 -11.67 -2.10
C LEU A 65 -8.76 -12.47 -0.90
N LEU A 66 -8.42 -12.04 0.32
CA LEU A 66 -8.90 -12.69 1.52
C LEU A 66 -10.43 -12.57 1.63
N LYS A 67 -10.97 -11.39 1.34
CA LYS A 67 -12.42 -11.12 1.28
C LYS A 67 -13.12 -11.97 0.23
N LEU A 68 -12.56 -12.06 -0.98
CA LEU A 68 -13.14 -12.85 -2.07
C LEU A 68 -13.24 -14.35 -1.74
N ARG A 69 -12.40 -14.83 -0.81
CA ARG A 69 -12.23 -16.25 -0.51
C ARG A 69 -12.75 -16.67 0.87
N THR A 70 -13.04 -15.74 1.76
CA THR A 70 -13.54 -16.06 3.09
C THR A 70 -15.02 -16.46 3.05
N THR A 71 -15.38 -17.41 3.92
CA THR A 71 -16.78 -17.72 4.27
C THR A 71 -17.11 -17.28 5.69
N ASP A 72 -16.11 -16.82 6.46
CA ASP A 72 -16.32 -16.27 7.80
C ASP A 72 -16.84 -14.82 7.69
N PRO A 73 -18.05 -14.53 8.20
CA PRO A 73 -18.67 -13.21 8.07
C PRO A 73 -17.97 -12.12 8.88
N VAL A 74 -17.23 -12.48 9.95
CA VAL A 74 -16.45 -11.53 10.73
C VAL A 74 -15.20 -11.11 9.96
N LEU A 75 -14.51 -12.07 9.34
CA LEU A 75 -13.37 -11.77 8.47
C LEU A 75 -13.79 -10.93 7.26
N ASP A 76 -14.93 -11.24 6.65
CA ASP A 76 -15.48 -10.46 5.53
C ASP A 76 -15.74 -9.00 5.91
N ALA A 77 -16.34 -8.76 7.07
CA ALA A 77 -16.61 -7.43 7.60
C ALA A 77 -15.34 -6.66 8.00
N VAL A 78 -14.34 -7.36 8.56
CA VAL A 78 -13.04 -6.75 8.87
C VAL A 78 -12.32 -6.36 7.59
N CYS A 79 -12.26 -7.23 6.58
CA CYS A 79 -11.66 -6.87 5.29
C CYS A 79 -12.38 -5.69 4.63
N ASP A 80 -13.71 -5.61 4.72
CA ASP A 80 -14.47 -4.46 4.24
C ASP A 80 -14.09 -3.15 4.92
N LEU A 81 -13.92 -3.18 6.25
CA LEU A 81 -13.52 -2.00 6.99
C LEU A 81 -12.13 -1.54 6.58
N LEU A 82 -11.16 -2.46 6.56
CA LEU A 82 -9.79 -2.18 6.15
C LEU A 82 -9.76 -1.57 4.75
N LEU A 83 -10.36 -2.25 3.76
CA LEU A 83 -10.38 -1.79 2.36
C LEU A 83 -11.01 -0.40 2.18
N ARG A 84 -11.99 -0.01 3.00
CA ARG A 84 -12.60 1.32 2.94
C ARG A 84 -11.66 2.43 3.42
N ASP A 85 -10.82 2.12 4.41
CA ASP A 85 -9.85 3.08 4.96
C ASP A 85 -8.68 3.25 3.98
N GLU A 86 -8.18 2.14 3.43
CA GLU A 86 -7.06 2.11 2.47
C GLU A 86 -7.32 3.00 1.25
N VAL A 87 -8.56 3.04 0.73
CA VAL A 87 -8.93 3.93 -0.39
C VAL A 87 -8.63 5.39 -0.07
N ARG A 88 -8.93 5.85 1.15
CA ARG A 88 -8.70 7.24 1.57
C ARG A 88 -7.23 7.50 1.82
N HIS A 89 -6.50 6.51 2.34
CA HIS A 89 -5.07 6.63 2.57
C HIS A 89 -4.29 6.73 1.25
N VAL A 90 -4.58 5.86 0.29
CA VAL A 90 -3.99 5.89 -1.05
C VAL A 90 -4.28 7.22 -1.75
N GLN A 91 -5.51 7.74 -1.64
CA GLN A 91 -5.84 9.06 -2.16
C GLN A 91 -5.00 10.17 -1.50
N PHE A 92 -4.91 10.16 -0.16
CA PHE A 92 -4.10 11.12 0.58
C PHE A 92 -2.62 11.10 0.12
N HIS A 93 -2.03 9.92 -0.06
CA HIS A 93 -0.65 9.79 -0.54
C HIS A 93 -0.48 10.26 -1.99
N ALA A 94 -1.42 9.93 -2.88
CA ALA A 94 -1.39 10.39 -4.28
C ALA A 94 -1.45 11.92 -4.36
N GLU A 95 -2.28 12.55 -3.52
CA GLU A 95 -2.38 14.00 -3.45
C GLU A 95 -1.09 14.66 -2.94
N TRP A 96 -0.51 14.11 -1.89
CA TRP A 96 0.72 14.62 -1.29
C TRP A 96 1.92 14.45 -2.23
N LEU A 97 2.10 13.25 -2.78
CA LEU A 97 3.19 12.96 -3.73
C LEU A 97 2.99 13.73 -5.05
N GLY A 98 1.75 13.89 -5.52
CA GLY A 98 1.43 14.69 -6.70
C GLY A 98 1.82 16.15 -6.51
N THR A 99 1.60 16.72 -5.33
CA THR A 99 2.07 18.09 -4.99
C THR A 99 3.59 18.21 -5.13
N MET A 100 4.34 17.16 -4.79
CA MET A 100 5.80 17.17 -4.95
C MET A 100 6.23 16.99 -6.41
N GLN A 101 5.60 16.07 -7.14
CA GLN A 101 5.91 15.79 -8.55
C GLN A 101 5.49 16.92 -9.49
N ALA A 102 4.53 17.77 -9.09
CA ALA A 102 4.08 18.91 -9.88
C ALA A 102 5.22 19.84 -10.31
N ARG A 103 6.34 19.85 -9.59
CA ARG A 103 7.54 20.66 -9.90
C ARG A 103 8.61 19.93 -10.70
N TRP A 104 8.50 18.62 -10.86
CA TRP A 104 9.52 17.77 -11.48
C TRP A 104 9.41 17.77 -13.01
N LEU A 105 10.52 17.51 -13.69
CA LEU A 105 10.56 17.28 -15.13
C LEU A 105 9.94 15.90 -15.45
N PRO A 106 9.41 15.68 -16.67
CA PRO A 106 8.85 14.39 -17.06
C PRO A 106 9.81 13.21 -16.81
N ALA A 107 11.09 13.38 -17.16
CA ALA A 107 12.11 12.36 -16.94
C ALA A 107 12.35 12.04 -15.44
N GLU A 108 12.17 13.01 -14.54
CA GLU A 108 12.28 12.79 -13.09
C GLU A 108 11.07 11.99 -12.59
N CYS A 109 9.87 12.28 -13.10
CA CYS A 109 8.65 11.51 -12.81
C CYS A 109 8.77 10.07 -13.31
N ASP A 110 9.31 9.85 -14.50
CA ASP A 110 9.52 8.52 -15.07
C ASP A 110 10.54 7.71 -14.26
N ALA A 111 11.67 8.34 -13.93
CA ALA A 111 12.72 7.71 -13.11
C ALA A 111 12.18 7.30 -11.72
N TRP A 112 11.40 8.19 -11.08
CA TRP A 112 10.76 7.88 -9.82
C TRP A 112 9.71 6.78 -9.94
N SER A 113 8.91 6.78 -10.99
CA SER A 113 7.89 5.75 -11.24
C SER A 113 8.51 4.37 -11.45
N LEU A 114 9.67 4.31 -12.13
CA LEU A 114 10.44 3.08 -12.26
C LEU A 114 10.98 2.60 -10.92
N GLN A 115 11.59 3.50 -10.15
CA GLN A 115 12.08 3.20 -8.79
C GLN A 115 10.94 2.71 -7.88
N PHE A 116 9.77 3.34 -7.95
CA PHE A 116 8.57 2.94 -7.22
C PHE A 116 8.14 1.52 -7.58
N GLN A 117 8.04 1.20 -8.86
CA GLN A 117 7.65 -0.14 -9.32
C GLN A 117 8.64 -1.24 -8.88
N LEU A 118 9.94 -0.94 -8.83
CA LEU A 118 10.96 -1.87 -8.34
C LEU A 118 10.77 -2.15 -6.84
N LEU A 119 10.60 -1.10 -6.03
CA LEU A 119 10.37 -1.23 -4.59
C LEU A 119 9.04 -1.94 -4.30
N PHE A 120 7.97 -1.57 -5.00
CA PHE A 120 6.67 -2.23 -4.91
C PHE A 120 6.78 -3.72 -5.21
N THR A 121 7.46 -4.10 -6.30
CA THR A 121 7.65 -5.50 -6.68
C THR A 121 8.42 -6.27 -5.61
N ALA A 122 9.44 -5.66 -4.99
CA ALA A 122 10.18 -6.27 -3.89
C ALA A 122 9.28 -6.47 -2.66
N ALA A 123 8.52 -5.45 -2.27
CA ALA A 123 7.59 -5.50 -1.15
C ALA A 123 6.48 -6.53 -1.35
N ALA A 124 5.87 -6.60 -2.54
CA ALA A 124 4.85 -7.59 -2.87
C ALA A 124 5.42 -9.02 -2.80
N LYS A 125 6.65 -9.25 -3.29
CA LYS A 125 7.31 -10.55 -3.18
C LYS A 125 7.52 -10.96 -1.73
N VAL A 126 8.03 -10.04 -0.92
CA VAL A 126 8.21 -10.22 0.53
C VAL A 126 6.88 -10.59 1.20
N ALA A 127 5.84 -9.80 0.96
CA ALA A 127 4.52 -10.03 1.57
C ALA A 127 3.94 -11.39 1.18
N TRP A 128 4.14 -11.80 -0.07
CA TRP A 128 3.77 -13.15 -0.50
C TRP A 128 4.55 -14.23 0.29
N PHE A 129 5.87 -14.13 0.43
CA PHE A 129 6.63 -15.14 1.18
C PHE A 129 6.21 -15.24 2.64
N ASP A 130 5.93 -14.11 3.29
CA ASP A 130 5.57 -14.07 4.71
C ASP A 130 4.11 -14.50 4.96
N HIS A 131 3.19 -14.17 4.04
CA HIS A 131 1.74 -14.31 4.28
C HIS A 131 1.00 -15.25 3.33
N ALA A 132 1.68 -15.90 2.37
CA ALA A 132 1.02 -16.77 1.38
C ALA A 132 0.31 -17.98 1.98
N ILE A 133 0.68 -18.44 3.18
CA ILE A 133 0.05 -19.61 3.80
C ILE A 133 -1.45 -19.35 3.99
N ALA A 134 -1.81 -18.20 4.58
CA ALA A 134 -3.21 -17.84 4.80
C ALA A 134 -4.00 -17.74 3.49
N LEU A 135 -3.44 -17.07 2.47
CA LEU A 135 -4.08 -16.96 1.15
C LEU A 135 -4.22 -18.32 0.43
N LYS A 136 -3.22 -19.19 0.54
CA LYS A 136 -3.30 -20.54 -0.05
C LYS A 136 -4.35 -21.40 0.64
N LEU A 137 -4.47 -21.29 1.97
CA LEU A 137 -5.49 -22.00 2.73
C LEU A 137 -6.90 -21.51 2.40
N SER A 138 -7.07 -20.23 2.05
CA SER A 138 -8.33 -19.71 1.52
C SER A 138 -8.58 -20.06 0.04
N GLY A 139 -7.65 -20.76 -0.62
CA GLY A 139 -7.77 -21.15 -2.03
C GLY A 139 -7.34 -20.09 -3.05
N ALA A 140 -6.75 -18.97 -2.60
CA ALA A 140 -6.10 -18.02 -3.49
C ALA A 140 -4.71 -18.51 -3.91
N ASN A 141 -4.25 -18.05 -5.07
CA ASN A 141 -2.94 -18.42 -5.59
C ASN A 141 -2.04 -17.22 -5.89
N LYS A 142 -0.76 -17.52 -6.17
CA LYS A 142 0.29 -16.54 -6.43
C LYS A 142 -0.09 -15.57 -7.56
N ARG A 143 -0.66 -16.09 -8.65
CA ARG A 143 -0.98 -15.29 -9.84
C ARG A 143 -2.06 -14.26 -9.52
N GLU A 144 -3.06 -14.64 -8.74
CA GLU A 144 -4.13 -13.73 -8.30
C GLU A 144 -3.56 -12.61 -7.43
N PHE A 145 -2.69 -12.95 -6.47
CA PHE A 145 -2.05 -11.95 -5.60
C PHE A 145 -1.21 -10.93 -6.39
N PHE A 146 -0.28 -11.40 -7.23
CA PHE A 146 0.52 -10.47 -8.02
C PHE A 146 -0.29 -9.73 -9.09
N GLY A 147 -1.39 -10.32 -9.58
CA GLY A 147 -2.32 -9.67 -10.50
C GLY A 147 -3.05 -8.50 -9.84
N SER A 148 -3.67 -8.73 -8.68
CA SER A 148 -4.35 -7.70 -7.88
C SER A 148 -3.36 -6.62 -7.43
N ALA A 149 -2.20 -7.01 -6.87
CA ALA A 149 -1.16 -6.06 -6.46
C ALA A 149 -0.68 -5.18 -7.63
N ARG A 150 -0.48 -5.76 -8.82
CA ARG A 150 -0.11 -4.99 -10.01
C ARG A 150 -1.21 -4.01 -10.43
N ALA A 151 -2.47 -4.41 -10.34
CA ALA A 151 -3.60 -3.52 -10.64
C ALA A 151 -3.63 -2.31 -9.69
N GLU A 152 -3.45 -2.54 -8.39
CA GLU A 152 -3.34 -1.46 -7.38
C GLU A 152 -2.17 -0.51 -7.68
N CYS A 153 -1.00 -1.05 -8.02
CA CYS A 153 0.18 -0.26 -8.40
C CYS A 153 -0.08 0.62 -9.64
N ILE A 154 -0.70 0.06 -10.68
CA ILE A 154 -1.03 0.80 -11.91
C ILE A 154 -2.07 1.90 -11.61
N HIS A 155 -3.11 1.57 -10.84
CA HIS A 155 -4.15 2.52 -10.46
C HIS A 155 -3.55 3.71 -9.68
N PHE A 156 -2.70 3.42 -8.70
CA PHE A 156 -2.01 4.45 -7.92
C PHE A 156 -1.14 5.37 -8.79
N LEU A 157 -0.32 4.81 -9.69
CA LEU A 157 0.54 5.62 -10.57
C LEU A 157 -0.26 6.53 -11.51
N LYS A 158 -1.42 6.06 -11.99
CA LYS A 158 -2.35 6.86 -12.78
C LYS A 158 -2.93 8.02 -11.96
N GLN A 159 -3.44 7.72 -10.76
CA GLN A 159 -3.98 8.72 -9.84
C GLN A 159 -2.93 9.76 -9.43
N LEU A 160 -1.68 9.33 -9.23
CA LEU A 160 -0.55 10.20 -8.93
C LEU A 160 -0.24 11.16 -10.08
N GLY A 161 -0.25 10.66 -11.33
CA GLY A 161 -0.08 11.48 -12.53
C GLY A 161 -1.15 12.57 -12.63
N GLU A 162 -2.43 12.18 -12.48
CA GLU A 162 -3.57 13.11 -12.48
C GLU A 162 -3.44 14.17 -11.36
N CYS A 163 -3.04 13.74 -10.15
CA CYS A 163 -2.80 14.63 -9.02
C CYS A 163 -1.62 15.59 -9.21
N SER A 164 -0.60 15.19 -9.96
CA SER A 164 0.58 15.99 -10.29
C SER A 164 0.24 17.04 -11.35
N GLU A 165 -0.45 16.63 -12.42
CA GLU A 165 -0.90 17.51 -13.50
C GLU A 165 -1.86 18.59 -13.01
N ALA A 166 -2.86 18.22 -12.20
CA ALA A 166 -3.82 19.17 -11.61
C ALA A 166 -3.15 20.24 -10.73
N ARG A 167 -1.92 20.00 -10.26
CA ARG A 167 -1.15 20.89 -9.39
C ARG A 167 0.05 21.53 -10.10
N ALA A 168 0.24 21.24 -11.40
CA ALA A 168 1.34 21.78 -12.17
C ALA A 168 1.20 23.31 -12.33
N PRO A 169 2.28 24.08 -12.14
CA PRO A 169 2.22 25.53 -12.31
C PRO A 169 1.93 25.90 -13.77
N LEU A 170 1.15 26.97 -13.97
CA LEU A 170 0.64 27.41 -15.28
C LEU A 170 1.72 27.55 -16.37
N TRP A 171 2.97 27.88 -15.99
CA TRP A 171 4.07 28.01 -16.95
C TRP A 171 4.48 26.70 -17.62
N LYS A 172 4.15 25.54 -17.05
CA LYS A 172 4.39 24.23 -17.68
C LYS A 172 3.40 23.92 -18.79
N ALA A 173 2.18 24.47 -18.74
CA ALA A 173 1.16 24.23 -19.77
C ALA A 173 1.46 24.95 -21.11
N THR A 174 2.36 25.94 -21.07
CA THR A 174 2.77 26.76 -22.24
C THR A 174 4.02 26.24 -22.95
N SER A 175 4.62 25.13 -22.51
CA SER A 175 5.89 24.60 -23.05
C SER A 175 5.76 23.29 -23.84
N ALA A 176 4.53 22.89 -24.18
CA ALA A 176 4.24 21.69 -24.98
C ALA A 176 3.95 22.05 -26.44
#